data_AF-A0A7I8CRS1-F1
#
_entry.id   AF-A0A7I8CRS1-F1
#
_cell.length_a   1.000
_cell.length_b   1.000
_cell.length_c   1.000
_cell.angle_alpha   90.00
_cell.angle_beta   90.00
_cell.angle_gamma   90.00
#
_symmetry.space_group_name_H-M   'P 1'
#
loop_
_entity.id
_entity.type
_entity.pdbx_description
1 polymer ?
#
loop_
_entity_poly.entity_id
_entity_poly.type
_entity_poly.pdbx_seq_one_letter_code
_entity_poly.pdbx_strand_id
1 'polypeptide(L)'
;MLKSIFRASLLCASLGACSTSLTASNAELRKSVDAIGTPVSDADIAAWNIDIAPDGHGLPAGSGDVAMGGKIFAAKCAACHGAKGEGLIGDQLIGGRGTLASANPKRTVGSYWPYATTLFDYIRRAMPYNAPQSLSADEVYALSAWILNQNGIVPDDARLDAHSLASVRMPNRDGFVSDPRPGRL
;
A
#
# COMPACT_ATOMS: atom_id res chain seq x y z
N MET A 1 -52.08 80.93 -14.93
CA MET A 1 -53.06 80.87 -13.81
C MET A 1 -53.71 79.50 -13.80
N LEU A 2 -53.77 78.87 -12.62
CA LEU A 2 -54.63 77.76 -12.17
C LEU A 2 -54.41 76.30 -12.65
N LYS A 3 -53.90 75.51 -11.68
CA LYS A 3 -54.48 74.30 -11.03
C LYS A 3 -54.48 72.90 -11.70
N SER A 4 -54.15 71.93 -10.83
CA SER A 4 -54.66 70.55 -10.67
C SER A 4 -53.81 69.43 -11.28
N ILE A 5 -52.97 68.72 -10.49
CA ILE A 5 -53.25 67.50 -9.70
C ILE A 5 -53.90 66.38 -10.52
N PHE A 6 -53.14 65.31 -10.80
CA PHE A 6 -53.59 63.91 -10.73
C PHE A 6 -52.39 62.97 -10.48
N ARG A 7 -52.53 62.10 -9.48
CA ARG A 7 -51.63 60.99 -9.15
C ARG A 7 -51.91 59.81 -10.09
N ALA A 8 -50.88 59.10 -10.53
CA ALA A 8 -51.00 57.68 -10.92
C ALA A 8 -49.66 56.96 -10.70
N SER A 9 -49.75 55.87 -9.95
CA SER A 9 -48.70 54.95 -9.52
C SER A 9 -48.36 53.90 -10.59
N LEU A 10 -47.39 53.02 -10.27
CA LEU A 10 -47.01 51.74 -10.91
C LEU A 10 -46.06 51.87 -12.11
N LEU A 11 -44.97 51.10 -12.28
CA LEU A 11 -44.49 49.90 -11.60
C LEU A 11 -42.97 49.77 -11.94
N CYS A 12 -42.06 49.87 -10.98
CA CYS A 12 -40.67 49.47 -11.19
C CYS A 12 -40.56 48.01 -10.74
N ALA A 13 -40.67 47.08 -11.69
CA ALA A 13 -40.52 45.66 -11.43
C ALA A 13 -39.07 45.37 -11.01
N SER A 14 -38.93 44.83 -9.81
CA SER A 14 -37.68 44.43 -9.16
C SER A 14 -36.98 43.29 -9.90
N LEU A 15 -35.86 43.57 -10.57
CA LEU A 15 -34.81 42.58 -10.84
C LEU A 15 -33.70 42.79 -9.80
N GLY A 16 -33.68 41.99 -8.74
CA GLY A 16 -32.62 42.12 -7.74
C GLY A 16 -32.78 41.25 -6.51
N ALA A 17 -33.13 39.98 -6.65
CA ALA A 17 -33.12 39.04 -5.52
C ALA A 17 -32.99 37.59 -6.00
N CYS A 18 -31.93 37.24 -6.72
CA CYS A 18 -31.63 35.84 -7.04
C CYS A 18 -30.12 35.56 -6.99
N SER A 19 -29.43 36.13 -5.99
CA SER A 19 -27.97 35.90 -5.84
C SER A 19 -27.54 35.64 -4.40
N THR A 20 -28.43 35.77 -3.42
CA THR A 20 -28.12 35.55 -1.98
C THR A 20 -28.41 34.13 -1.51
N SER A 21 -29.13 33.31 -2.27
CA SER A 21 -29.55 31.97 -1.85
C SER A 21 -28.52 30.86 -2.08
N LEU A 22 -27.50 31.07 -2.94
CA LEU A 22 -26.47 30.04 -3.22
C LEU A 22 -25.30 30.03 -2.21
N THR A 23 -25.08 31.10 -1.45
CA THR A 23 -23.94 31.19 -0.51
C THR A 23 -24.24 30.57 0.85
N ALA A 24 -25.49 30.66 1.31
CA ALA A 24 -25.93 30.09 2.60
C ALA A 24 -25.95 28.55 2.60
N SER A 25 -26.31 27.91 1.46
CA SER A 25 -26.31 26.45 1.33
C SER A 25 -24.91 25.85 1.41
N ASN A 26 -23.89 26.57 0.91
CA ASN A 26 -22.50 26.10 0.93
C ASN A 26 -21.84 26.20 2.31
N ALA A 27 -22.27 27.16 3.14
CA ALA A 27 -21.75 27.32 4.50
C ALA A 27 -22.30 26.25 5.46
N GLU A 28 -23.61 25.96 5.40
CA GLU A 28 -24.23 24.88 6.18
C GLU A 28 -23.78 23.48 5.71
N LEU A 29 -23.57 23.30 4.40
CA LEU A 29 -22.99 22.06 3.88
C LEU A 29 -21.54 21.86 4.36
N ARG A 30 -20.70 22.91 4.29
CA ARG A 30 -19.32 22.84 4.83
C ARG A 30 -19.31 22.54 6.32
N LYS A 31 -20.13 23.23 7.11
CA LYS A 31 -20.28 22.96 8.54
C LYS A 31 -20.75 21.54 8.84
N SER A 32 -21.64 20.99 8.00
CA SER A 32 -22.11 19.60 8.13
C SER A 32 -21.03 18.59 7.75
N VAL A 33 -20.24 18.86 6.70
CA VAL A 33 -19.09 18.03 6.28
C VAL A 33 -17.98 18.08 7.32
N ASP A 34 -17.67 19.27 7.85
CA ASP A 34 -16.67 19.50 8.90
C ASP A 34 -17.08 18.85 10.24
N ALA A 35 -18.37 18.52 10.42
CA ALA A 35 -18.89 17.80 11.58
C ALA A 35 -18.84 16.26 11.45
N ILE A 36 -18.39 15.73 10.30
CA ILE A 36 -18.25 14.27 10.10
C ILE A 36 -16.87 13.82 10.61
N GLY A 37 -16.88 12.90 11.58
CA GLY A 37 -15.67 12.28 12.13
C GLY A 37 -15.00 13.10 13.23
N THR A 38 -13.87 12.60 13.72
CA THR A 38 -13.03 13.26 14.72
C THR A 38 -11.57 13.15 14.31
N PRO A 39 -10.71 14.13 14.64
CA PRO A 39 -9.27 14.02 14.42
C PRO A 39 -8.71 12.74 15.05
N VAL A 40 -7.89 12.02 14.29
CA VAL A 40 -7.19 10.81 14.74
C VAL A 40 -5.81 11.22 15.26
N SER A 41 -5.36 10.65 16.38
CA SER A 41 -4.06 10.99 16.94
C SER A 41 -2.92 10.39 16.11
N ASP A 42 -1.73 10.99 16.15
CA ASP A 42 -0.55 10.43 15.49
C ASP A 42 -0.24 9.00 15.97
N ALA A 43 -0.52 8.69 17.23
CA ALA A 43 -0.35 7.35 17.80
C ALA A 43 -1.31 6.33 17.18
N ASP A 44 -2.58 6.72 16.98
CA ASP A 44 -3.57 5.87 16.31
C ASP A 44 -3.21 5.67 14.83
N ILE A 45 -2.74 6.72 14.15
CA ILE A 45 -2.26 6.63 12.76
C ILE A 45 -1.06 5.70 12.66
N ALA A 46 -0.09 5.81 13.57
CA ALA A 46 1.13 5.00 13.55
C ALA A 46 0.86 3.49 13.67
N ALA A 47 -0.24 3.10 14.34
CA ALA A 47 -0.66 1.69 14.42
C ALA A 47 -1.17 1.14 13.07
N TRP A 48 -1.71 2.00 12.20
CA TRP A 48 -2.29 1.60 10.90
C TRP A 48 -1.34 1.83 9.73
N ASN A 49 -0.61 2.94 9.77
CA ASN A 49 0.33 3.39 8.76
C ASN A 49 1.68 2.69 8.91
N ILE A 50 1.68 1.40 8.57
CA ILE A 50 2.87 0.55 8.53
C ILE A 50 3.37 0.32 7.10
N ASP A 51 2.90 1.12 6.14
CA ASP A 51 3.22 0.98 4.72
C ASP A 51 4.71 1.18 4.45
N ILE A 52 5.24 0.32 3.59
CA ILE A 52 6.65 0.39 3.17
C ILE A 52 6.73 0.64 1.67
N ALA A 53 7.41 1.72 1.31
CA ALA A 53 7.62 2.11 -0.08
C ALA A 53 8.74 1.30 -0.75
N PRO A 54 8.79 1.29 -2.10
CA PRO A 54 9.86 0.65 -2.86
C PRO A 54 11.29 1.12 -2.54
N ASP A 55 11.45 2.36 -2.09
CA ASP A 55 12.74 2.96 -1.72
C ASP A 55 13.16 2.68 -0.26
N GLY A 56 12.32 1.96 0.50
CA GLY A 56 12.57 1.61 1.90
C GLY A 56 11.97 2.58 2.91
N HIS A 57 11.32 3.67 2.49
CA HIS A 57 10.57 4.53 3.43
C HIS A 57 9.52 3.69 4.17
N GLY A 58 9.48 3.81 5.51
CA GLY A 58 8.58 3.05 6.39
C GLY A 58 9.16 1.76 6.95
N LEU A 59 10.36 1.32 6.52
CA LEU A 59 11.02 0.16 7.09
C LEU A 59 11.36 0.39 8.57
N PRO A 60 10.94 -0.51 9.48
CA PRO A 60 11.29 -0.39 10.90
C PRO A 60 12.77 -0.74 11.14
N ALA A 61 13.32 -0.23 12.23
CA ALA A 61 14.63 -0.66 12.70
C ALA A 61 14.62 -2.15 13.04
N GLY A 62 15.73 -2.83 12.74
CA GLY A 62 15.89 -4.25 12.96
C GLY A 62 16.85 -4.88 11.96
N SER A 63 17.14 -6.16 12.15
CA SER A 63 17.90 -6.95 11.20
C SER A 63 17.63 -8.45 11.33
N GLY A 64 17.90 -9.20 10.28
CA GLY A 64 17.75 -10.65 10.30
C GLY A 64 18.59 -11.33 9.22
N ASP A 65 19.10 -12.53 9.52
CA ASP A 65 19.90 -13.31 8.60
C ASP A 65 19.17 -14.53 8.04
N VAL A 66 19.72 -15.08 6.95
CA VAL A 66 19.19 -16.26 6.24
C VAL A 66 18.99 -17.45 7.18
N ALA A 67 19.97 -17.71 8.06
CA ALA A 67 19.93 -18.86 8.97
C ALA A 67 18.79 -18.76 9.98
N MET A 68 18.57 -17.58 10.58
CA MET A 68 17.42 -17.31 11.43
C MET A 68 16.12 -17.41 10.64
N GLY A 69 16.08 -16.86 9.43
CA GLY A 69 14.92 -16.88 8.55
C GLY A 69 14.44 -18.27 8.23
N GLY A 70 15.37 -19.21 7.97
CA GLY A 70 15.02 -20.61 7.71
C GLY A 70 14.36 -21.30 8.90
N LYS A 71 14.83 -21.01 10.13
CA LYS A 71 14.21 -21.55 11.36
C LYS A 71 12.79 -21.01 11.55
N ILE A 72 12.61 -19.70 11.35
CA ILE A 72 11.29 -19.06 11.48
C ILE A 72 10.35 -19.59 10.40
N PHE A 73 10.82 -19.70 9.16
CA PHE A 73 10.03 -20.21 8.04
C PHE A 73 9.54 -21.64 8.30
N ALA A 74 10.43 -22.52 8.77
CA ALA A 74 10.07 -23.89 9.14
C ALA A 74 9.00 -23.93 10.24
N ALA A 75 9.09 -23.04 11.24
CA ALA A 75 8.17 -23.01 12.36
C ALA A 75 6.82 -22.34 12.05
N LYS A 76 6.80 -21.31 11.20
CA LYS A 76 5.65 -20.41 11.04
C LYS A 76 5.04 -20.37 9.64
N CYS A 77 5.72 -20.87 8.61
CA CYS A 77 5.32 -20.69 7.21
C CYS A 77 5.19 -22.01 6.43
N ALA A 78 6.06 -22.97 6.71
CA ALA A 78 6.20 -24.20 5.92
C ALA A 78 4.94 -25.09 5.89
N ALA A 79 4.09 -25.03 6.92
CA ALA A 79 2.83 -25.78 6.95
C ALA A 79 1.89 -25.43 5.79
N CYS A 80 1.96 -24.18 5.28
CA CYS A 80 1.17 -23.74 4.13
C CYS A 80 1.99 -23.64 2.85
N HIS A 81 3.24 -23.18 2.93
CA HIS A 81 4.06 -22.89 1.75
C HIS A 81 5.03 -24.01 1.35
N GLY A 82 5.06 -25.14 2.08
CA GLY A 82 6.01 -26.22 1.85
C GLY A 82 7.37 -25.95 2.49
N ALA A 83 8.16 -27.00 2.76
CA ALA A 83 9.42 -26.90 3.50
C ALA A 83 10.50 -26.12 2.74
N LYS A 84 10.40 -26.07 1.42
CA LYS A 84 11.30 -25.37 0.49
C LYS A 84 10.60 -24.18 -0.19
N GLY A 85 9.44 -23.74 0.32
CA GLY A 85 8.60 -22.72 -0.32
C GLY A 85 8.06 -23.10 -1.70
N GLU A 86 7.94 -24.41 -1.97
CA GLU A 86 7.45 -24.99 -3.22
C GLU A 86 5.94 -24.85 -3.41
N GLY A 87 5.21 -24.44 -2.36
CA GLY A 87 3.76 -24.32 -2.32
C GLY A 87 3.07 -25.61 -1.87
N LEU A 88 1.97 -25.47 -1.12
CA LEU A 88 1.06 -26.55 -0.73
C LEU A 88 -0.38 -26.02 -0.79
N ILE A 89 -0.98 -25.76 0.37
CA ILE A 89 -2.27 -25.05 0.49
C ILE A 89 -2.09 -23.54 0.35
N GLY A 90 -0.89 -23.02 0.60
CA GLY A 90 -0.47 -21.66 0.30
C GLY A 90 0.38 -21.60 -0.96
N ASP A 91 0.50 -20.39 -1.50
CA ASP A 91 1.19 -20.13 -2.77
C ASP A 91 2.66 -20.59 -2.78
N GLN A 92 3.15 -20.92 -3.97
CA GLN A 92 4.58 -21.14 -4.20
C GLN A 92 5.36 -19.83 -4.05
N LEU A 93 6.38 -19.81 -3.18
CA LEU A 93 7.21 -18.63 -2.90
C LEU A 93 8.57 -18.67 -3.61
N ILE A 94 9.09 -19.87 -3.88
CA ILE A 94 10.44 -20.10 -4.39
C ILE A 94 10.41 -20.77 -5.77
N GLY A 95 11.21 -20.26 -6.71
CA GLY A 95 11.38 -20.82 -8.05
C GLY A 95 10.64 -20.05 -9.14
N GLY A 96 10.58 -20.59 -10.37
CA GLY A 96 9.87 -19.94 -11.49
C GLY A 96 10.67 -18.88 -12.25
N ARG A 97 11.93 -18.61 -11.87
CA ARG A 97 12.83 -17.73 -12.66
C ARG A 97 12.92 -18.23 -14.11
N GLY A 98 12.81 -17.30 -15.06
CA GLY A 98 12.85 -17.59 -16.50
C GLY A 98 11.54 -18.18 -17.07
N THR A 99 10.52 -18.43 -16.25
CA THR A 99 9.26 -19.05 -16.74
C THR A 99 8.21 -18.04 -17.21
N LEU A 100 8.41 -16.74 -16.99
CA LEU A 100 7.37 -15.71 -17.23
C LEU A 100 6.88 -15.64 -18.68
N ALA A 101 7.73 -15.96 -19.65
CA ALA A 101 7.38 -16.00 -21.08
C ALA A 101 6.94 -17.38 -21.57
N SER A 102 6.91 -18.39 -20.69
CA SER A 102 6.49 -19.74 -21.04
C SER A 102 4.96 -19.88 -21.06
N ALA A 103 4.47 -20.99 -21.61
CA ALA A 103 3.03 -21.31 -21.58
C ALA A 103 2.48 -21.50 -20.16
N ASN A 104 3.34 -21.81 -19.18
CA ASN A 104 2.96 -22.03 -17.78
C ASN A 104 3.82 -21.16 -16.85
N PRO A 105 3.59 -19.84 -16.82
CA PRO A 105 4.39 -18.92 -16.03
C PRO A 105 4.18 -19.15 -14.54
N LYS A 106 5.27 -19.29 -13.78
CA LYS A 106 5.25 -19.36 -12.33
C LYS A 106 5.60 -17.99 -11.75
N ARG A 107 4.61 -17.28 -11.20
CA ARG A 107 4.76 -15.96 -10.58
C ARG A 107 4.98 -16.09 -9.08
N THR A 108 6.24 -16.08 -8.68
CA THR A 108 6.69 -16.18 -7.28
C THR A 108 7.40 -14.90 -6.87
N VAL A 109 7.89 -14.85 -5.62
CA VAL A 109 8.73 -13.76 -5.14
C VAL A 109 9.96 -13.56 -6.04
N GLY A 110 10.70 -14.63 -6.33
CA GLY A 110 11.95 -14.52 -7.08
C GLY A 110 11.80 -14.39 -8.59
N SER A 111 10.64 -14.74 -9.15
CA SER A 111 10.40 -14.66 -10.60
C SER A 111 9.69 -13.39 -11.03
N TYR A 112 8.78 -12.86 -10.21
CA TYR A 112 7.82 -11.84 -10.64
C TYR A 112 7.90 -10.54 -9.86
N TRP A 113 8.17 -10.56 -8.55
CA TRP A 113 8.05 -9.34 -7.73
C TRP A 113 9.19 -8.35 -8.01
N PRO A 114 8.90 -7.02 -8.14
CA PRO A 114 9.90 -6.03 -8.52
C PRO A 114 10.72 -5.46 -7.33
N TYR A 115 10.20 -5.55 -6.11
CA TYR A 115 10.83 -4.98 -4.91
C TYR A 115 10.85 -5.97 -3.74
N ALA A 116 12.00 -6.06 -3.08
CA ALA A 116 12.15 -6.83 -1.84
C ALA A 116 11.41 -6.19 -0.67
N THR A 117 11.21 -4.88 -0.69
CA THR A 117 10.46 -4.16 0.35
C THR A 117 8.98 -4.54 0.36
N THR A 118 8.38 -4.84 -0.81
CA THR A 118 7.00 -5.35 -0.88
C THR A 118 6.87 -6.73 -0.22
N LEU A 119 7.91 -7.58 -0.31
CA LEU A 119 7.94 -8.85 0.42
C LEU A 119 7.88 -8.64 1.93
N PHE A 120 8.72 -7.74 2.44
CA PHE A 120 8.75 -7.40 3.87
C PHE A 120 7.42 -6.82 4.32
N ASP A 121 6.86 -5.85 3.58
CA ASP A 121 5.57 -5.21 3.90
C ASP A 121 4.45 -6.25 4.01
N TYR A 122 4.34 -7.11 2.99
CA TYR A 122 3.31 -8.14 2.95
C TYR A 122 3.46 -9.14 4.11
N ILE A 123 4.68 -9.60 4.40
CA ILE A 123 4.91 -10.52 5.52
C ILE A 123 4.53 -9.85 6.85
N ARG A 124 5.02 -8.62 7.10
CA ARG A 124 4.73 -7.87 8.33
C ARG A 124 3.23 -7.66 8.51
N ARG A 125 2.52 -7.26 7.46
CA ARG A 125 1.12 -6.83 7.53
C ARG A 125 0.15 -8.01 7.54
N ALA A 126 0.43 -9.07 6.78
CA ALA A 126 -0.56 -10.10 6.46
C ALA A 126 -0.17 -11.51 6.90
N MET A 127 1.09 -11.76 7.28
CA MET A 127 1.57 -13.10 7.63
C MET A 127 1.98 -13.23 9.10
N PRO A 128 1.93 -14.44 9.66
CA PRO A 128 1.29 -15.64 9.12
C PRO A 128 -0.22 -15.47 8.94
N TYR A 129 -0.83 -16.18 7.99
CA TYR A 129 -2.24 -16.00 7.64
C TYR A 129 -3.21 -16.11 8.84
N ASN A 130 -2.89 -16.97 9.80
CA ASN A 130 -3.67 -17.16 11.03
C ASN A 130 -3.34 -16.16 12.16
N ALA A 131 -2.28 -15.37 12.01
CA ALA A 131 -1.85 -14.38 12.99
C ALA A 131 -1.15 -13.17 12.30
N PRO A 132 -1.85 -12.37 11.48
CA PRO A 132 -1.27 -11.19 10.85
C PRO A 132 -0.70 -10.21 11.88
N GLN A 133 0.38 -9.51 11.52
CA GLN A 133 1.07 -8.54 12.39
C GLN A 133 1.65 -9.12 13.70
N SER A 134 1.80 -10.45 13.79
CA SER A 134 2.37 -11.11 14.97
C SER A 134 3.91 -11.23 14.97
N LEU A 135 4.55 -10.92 13.85
CA LEU A 135 6.01 -11.04 13.68
C LEU A 135 6.71 -9.73 14.07
N SER A 136 7.88 -9.85 14.71
CA SER A 136 8.76 -8.70 14.97
C SER A 136 9.47 -8.23 13.68
N ALA A 137 9.99 -7.01 13.67
CA ALA A 137 10.77 -6.50 12.54
C ALA A 137 11.96 -7.42 12.18
N ASP A 138 12.69 -7.89 13.19
CA ASP A 138 13.82 -8.82 13.01
C ASP A 138 13.39 -10.15 12.38
N GLU A 139 12.24 -10.70 12.81
CA GLU A 139 11.69 -11.92 12.23
C GLU A 139 11.33 -11.73 10.75
N VAL A 140 10.74 -10.58 10.39
CA VAL A 140 10.38 -10.26 9.01
C VAL A 140 11.61 -10.03 8.14
N TYR A 141 12.67 -9.37 8.65
CA TYR A 141 13.94 -9.25 7.94
C TYR A 141 14.58 -10.62 7.70
N ALA A 142 14.60 -11.48 8.73
CA ALA A 142 15.16 -12.82 8.63
C ALA A 142 14.39 -13.68 7.60
N LEU A 143 13.05 -13.68 7.66
CA LEU A 143 12.20 -14.36 6.68
C LEU A 143 12.44 -13.84 5.25
N SER A 144 12.54 -12.52 5.09
CA SER A 144 12.84 -11.90 3.80
C SER A 144 14.22 -12.35 3.29
N ALA A 145 15.25 -12.34 4.14
CA ALA A 145 16.59 -12.82 3.80
C ALA A 145 16.57 -14.27 3.33
N TRP A 146 15.87 -15.15 4.05
CA TRP A 146 15.75 -16.55 3.68
C TRP A 146 15.02 -16.76 2.35
N ILE A 147 13.84 -16.14 2.15
CA ILE A 147 13.09 -16.27 0.88
C ILE A 147 13.91 -15.75 -0.31
N LEU A 148 14.62 -14.63 -0.14
CA LEU A 148 15.48 -14.07 -1.18
C LEU A 148 16.69 -14.97 -1.46
N ASN A 149 17.30 -15.56 -0.43
CA ASN A 149 18.40 -16.49 -0.57
C ASN A 149 17.99 -17.77 -1.31
N GLN A 150 16.84 -18.36 -0.94
CA GLN A 150 16.33 -19.55 -1.61
C GLN A 150 15.95 -19.29 -3.09
N ASN A 151 15.74 -18.03 -3.48
CA ASN A 151 15.57 -17.62 -4.88
C ASN A 151 16.89 -17.22 -5.57
N GLY A 152 18.03 -17.37 -4.89
CA GLY A 152 19.36 -17.02 -5.40
C GLY A 152 19.55 -15.51 -5.63
N ILE A 153 18.94 -14.68 -4.78
CA ILE A 153 18.99 -13.20 -4.89
C ILE A 153 20.02 -12.61 -3.92
N VAL A 154 20.19 -13.22 -2.75
CA VAL A 154 21.19 -12.82 -1.74
C VAL A 154 22.02 -14.05 -1.30
N PRO A 155 23.28 -13.87 -0.86
CA PRO A 155 24.15 -14.98 -0.46
C PRO A 155 23.67 -15.69 0.82
N ASP A 156 24.24 -16.87 1.10
CA ASP A 156 23.84 -17.73 2.23
C ASP A 156 24.11 -17.11 3.61
N ASP A 157 25.08 -16.20 3.70
CA ASP A 157 25.45 -15.47 4.91
C ASP A 157 24.83 -14.06 4.99
N ALA A 158 23.88 -13.74 4.08
CA ALA A 158 23.25 -12.44 4.05
C ALA A 158 22.53 -12.12 5.37
N ARG A 159 22.79 -10.91 5.88
CA ARG A 159 21.99 -10.26 6.92
C ARG A 159 21.35 -9.02 6.31
N LEU A 160 20.03 -8.90 6.45
CA LEU A 160 19.27 -7.78 5.95
C LEU A 160 18.83 -6.85 7.08
N ASP A 161 18.91 -5.55 6.82
CA ASP A 161 18.32 -4.46 7.59
C ASP A 161 17.55 -3.51 6.65
N ALA A 162 17.08 -2.38 7.17
CA ALA A 162 16.33 -1.40 6.40
C ALA A 162 17.08 -0.90 5.15
N HIS A 163 18.39 -0.68 5.26
CA HIS A 163 19.20 -0.15 4.18
C HIS A 163 19.52 -1.23 3.13
N SER A 164 19.97 -2.40 3.59
CA SER A 164 20.37 -3.47 2.68
C SER A 164 19.17 -4.09 1.97
N LEU A 165 18.00 -4.21 2.63
CA LEU A 165 16.77 -4.73 2.01
C LEU A 165 16.29 -3.82 0.87
N ALA A 166 16.25 -2.50 1.11
CA ALA A 166 15.86 -1.53 0.09
C ALA A 166 16.83 -1.51 -1.12
N SER A 167 18.09 -1.88 -0.87
CA SER A 167 19.13 -1.97 -1.90
C SER A 167 19.07 -3.26 -2.74
N VAL A 168 18.26 -4.26 -2.37
CA VAL A 168 18.13 -5.50 -3.13
C VAL A 168 17.49 -5.22 -4.49
N ARG A 169 18.22 -5.55 -5.57
CA ARG A 169 17.69 -5.48 -6.93
C ARG A 169 17.07 -6.82 -7.34
N MET A 170 15.73 -6.89 -7.33
CA MET A 170 15.00 -8.09 -7.74
C MET A 170 15.17 -8.40 -9.24
N PRO A 171 15.13 -9.67 -9.67
CA PRO A 171 15.31 -10.05 -11.07
C PRO A 171 14.31 -9.41 -12.04
N ASN A 172 13.07 -9.18 -11.60
CA ASN A 172 12.00 -8.59 -12.42
C ASN A 172 11.76 -7.09 -12.14
N ARG A 173 12.80 -6.37 -11.66
CA ARG A 173 12.72 -4.94 -11.30
C ARG A 173 12.13 -4.06 -12.40
N ASP A 174 12.49 -4.34 -13.66
CA ASP A 174 12.09 -3.56 -14.83
C ASP A 174 11.00 -4.26 -15.66
N GLY A 175 10.36 -5.31 -15.11
CA GLY A 175 9.37 -6.13 -15.82
C GLY A 175 7.95 -5.58 -15.81
N PHE A 176 7.74 -4.38 -15.29
CA PHE A 176 6.42 -3.75 -15.14
C PHE A 176 6.40 -2.41 -15.86
N VAL A 177 5.28 -2.11 -16.50
CA VAL A 177 5.02 -0.85 -17.21
C VAL A 177 3.69 -0.27 -16.74
N SER A 178 3.55 1.05 -16.80
CA SER A 178 2.24 1.71 -16.65
C SER A 178 1.26 1.19 -17.70
N ASP A 179 -0.03 1.18 -17.36
CA ASP A 179 -1.08 0.73 -18.29
C ASP A 179 -1.00 1.52 -19.61
N PRO A 180 -0.68 0.88 -20.74
CA PRO A 180 -0.54 1.56 -22.01
C PRO A 180 -1.88 1.80 -22.73
N ARG A 181 -2.99 1.27 -22.19
CA ARG A 181 -4.30 1.37 -22.84
C ARG A 181 -4.81 2.81 -22.77
N PRO A 182 -5.43 3.33 -23.85
CA PRO A 182 -6.00 4.67 -23.85
C PRO A 182 -7.23 4.73 -22.93
N GLY A 183 -7.26 5.74 -22.05
CA GLY A 183 -8.37 6.03 -21.13
C GLY A 183 -7.89 6.57 -19.78
N ARG A 184 -8.76 7.27 -19.05
CA ARG A 184 -8.62 7.44 -17.59
C ARG A 184 -9.48 6.36 -16.93
N LEU A 185 -8.90 5.63 -15.98
CA LEU A 185 -9.68 4.84 -15.02
C LEU A 185 -10.57 5.77 -14.18
#